data_AF-A0A934D344-F1
#
_entry.id   AF-A0A934D344-F1
#
_cell.length_a   1.000
_cell.length_b   1.000
_cell.length_c   1.000
_cell.angle_alpha   90.00
_cell.angle_beta   90.00
_cell.angle_gamma   90.00
#
_symmetry.space_group_name_H-M   'P 1'
#
loop_
_entity.id
_entity.type
_entity.pdbx_description
1 polymer ?
#
loop_
_entity_poly.entity_id
_entity_poly.type
_entity_poly.pdbx_seq_one_letter_code
_entity_poly.pdbx_strand_id
1 'polypeptide(L)'
;MDGDRLALAEAFLQEAVFQSRAKQAAGTALAAGASAKPTNCGLGREAAVVLELSPRGRELFDSLFVRESDDLPGGRSEAASPEDRSDGTPSHRASTSTPPAVDLARIRDVLSTWVERQDQLDRDRNHFLKAFRQRHGFDRRAYTPALLADYDSGLAEINARADRERREHASRILA
;
A
#
# COMPACT_ATOMS: atom_id res chain seq x y z
N MET A 1 -10.71 15.97 4.38
CA MET A 1 -9.50 16.24 3.56
C MET A 1 -8.36 15.32 3.99
N ASP A 2 -7.70 15.52 5.14
CA ASP A 2 -6.53 14.68 5.52
C ASP A 2 -6.88 13.21 5.84
N GLY A 3 -8.02 12.96 6.48
CA GLY A 3 -8.51 11.61 6.73
C GLY A 3 -8.83 10.82 5.46
N ASP A 4 -9.29 11.51 4.41
CA ASP A 4 -9.65 10.89 3.13
C ASP A 4 -8.40 10.50 2.34
N ARG A 5 -7.36 11.35 2.36
CA ARG A 5 -6.04 11.04 1.77
C ARG A 5 -5.36 9.88 2.47
N LEU A 6 -5.41 9.82 3.80
CA LEU A 6 -4.84 8.72 4.56
C LEU A 6 -5.53 7.39 4.25
N ALA A 7 -6.86 7.39 4.14
CA ALA A 7 -7.62 6.20 3.75
C ALA A 7 -7.27 5.73 2.32
N LEU A 8 -7.09 6.64 1.37
CA LEU A 8 -6.62 6.30 0.02
C LEU A 8 -5.22 5.70 0.02
N ALA A 9 -4.30 6.24 0.83
CA ALA A 9 -2.95 5.71 0.99
C ALA A 9 -2.94 4.32 1.66
N GLU A 10 -3.79 4.09 2.68
CA GLU A 10 -3.98 2.76 3.27
C GLU A 10 -4.54 1.75 2.24
N ALA A 11 -5.50 2.16 1.40
CA ALA A 11 -6.04 1.33 0.32
C ALA A 11 -4.98 1.01 -0.75
N PHE A 12 -4.12 1.98 -1.06
CA PHE A 12 -3.01 1.78 -2.01
C PHE A 12 -2.01 0.74 -1.51
N LEU A 13 -1.67 0.78 -0.22
CA LEU A 13 -0.84 -0.23 0.44
C LEU A 13 -1.50 -1.62 0.45
N GLN A 14 -2.81 -1.70 0.63
CA GLN A 14 -3.55 -2.96 0.56
C GLN A 14 -3.53 -3.56 -0.85
N GLU A 15 -3.68 -2.74 -1.88
CA GLU A 15 -3.62 -3.18 -3.28
C GLU A 15 -2.23 -3.71 -3.64
N ALA A 16 -1.16 -3.07 -3.15
CA ALA A 16 0.21 -3.56 -3.35
C ALA A 16 0.42 -4.96 -2.75
N VAL A 17 -0.12 -5.21 -1.55
CA VAL A 17 -0.11 -6.54 -0.92
C VAL A 17 -0.92 -7.55 -1.73
N PHE A 18 -2.11 -7.15 -2.19
CA PHE A 18 -2.97 -8.01 -3.01
C PHE A 18 -2.26 -8.46 -4.30
N GLN A 19 -1.63 -7.53 -5.01
CA GLN A 19 -0.89 -7.83 -6.24
C GLN A 19 0.34 -8.70 -6.00
N SER A 20 1.14 -8.39 -4.97
CA SER A 20 2.28 -9.21 -4.56
C SER A 20 1.85 -10.66 -4.34
N ARG A 21 0.76 -10.87 -3.58
CA ARG A 21 0.21 -12.21 -3.32
C ARG A 21 -0.33 -12.91 -4.56
N ALA A 22 -1.06 -12.20 -5.42
CA ALA A 22 -1.61 -12.77 -6.65
C ALA A 22 -0.49 -13.35 -7.53
N LYS A 23 0.65 -12.66 -7.62
CA LYS A 23 1.83 -13.13 -8.35
C LYS A 23 2.57 -14.27 -7.66
N GLN A 24 2.67 -14.27 -6.33
CA GLN A 24 3.21 -15.42 -5.58
C GLN A 24 2.37 -16.69 -5.79
N ALA A 25 1.04 -16.56 -5.75
CA ALA A 25 0.13 -17.68 -5.96
C ALA A 25 0.26 -18.25 -7.39
N ALA A 26 0.34 -17.38 -8.40
CA ALA A 26 0.60 -17.79 -9.78
C ALA A 26 1.95 -18.50 -9.91
N GLY A 27 3.04 -17.94 -9.35
CA GLY A 27 4.36 -18.55 -9.37
C GLY A 27 4.43 -19.89 -8.65
N THR A 28 3.71 -20.04 -7.53
CA THR A 28 3.64 -21.29 -6.77
C THR A 28 2.84 -22.37 -7.51
N ALA A 29 1.75 -22.00 -8.18
CA ALA A 29 0.98 -22.95 -9.01
C ALA A 29 1.80 -23.50 -10.19
N LEU A 30 2.66 -22.66 -10.78
CA LEU A 30 3.62 -23.06 -11.81
C LEU A 30 4.77 -23.92 -11.23
N ALA A 31 5.23 -23.60 -10.01
CA ALA A 31 6.33 -24.33 -9.34
C ALA A 31 5.88 -25.64 -8.66
N ALA A 32 4.59 -25.84 -8.39
CA ALA A 32 4.06 -27.06 -7.77
C ALA A 32 4.26 -28.33 -8.63
N GLY A 33 4.66 -28.18 -9.90
CA GLY A 33 5.17 -29.28 -10.73
C GLY A 33 6.60 -29.74 -10.39
N ALA A 34 7.34 -28.98 -9.58
CA ALA A 34 8.71 -29.27 -9.18
C ALA A 34 8.85 -29.23 -7.64
N SER A 35 8.85 -30.41 -7.02
CA SER A 35 9.10 -30.70 -5.58
C SER A 35 9.73 -29.57 -4.74
N ALA A 36 8.91 -28.62 -4.28
CA ALA A 36 9.30 -27.69 -3.23
C ALA A 36 8.73 -28.19 -1.90
N LYS A 37 9.60 -28.59 -0.97
CA LYS A 37 9.19 -28.91 0.41
C LYS A 37 8.42 -27.71 1.00
N PRO A 38 7.18 -27.91 1.51
CA PRO A 38 6.40 -26.84 2.08
C PRO A 38 7.11 -26.30 3.33
N THR A 39 7.41 -25.01 3.36
CA THR A 39 7.76 -24.32 4.59
C THR A 39 6.53 -24.33 5.51
N ASN A 40 6.76 -24.65 6.79
CA ASN A 40 5.74 -24.97 7.80
C ASN A 40 4.87 -23.76 8.25
N CYS A 41 4.90 -22.67 7.49
CA CYS A 41 4.21 -21.40 7.74
C CYS A 41 3.04 -21.13 6.76
N GLY A 42 2.88 -21.95 5.72
CA GLY A 42 1.75 -21.87 4.77
C GLY A 42 1.82 -20.73 3.74
N LEU A 43 2.89 -19.91 3.76
CA LEU A 43 3.04 -18.69 2.93
C LEU A 43 4.20 -18.75 1.93
N GLY A 44 4.80 -19.92 1.70
CA GLY A 44 6.01 -20.04 0.86
C GLY A 44 7.29 -19.59 1.58
N ARG A 45 8.39 -19.43 0.84
CA ARG A 45 9.72 -19.13 1.42
C ARG A 45 9.98 -17.63 1.63
N GLU A 46 9.53 -16.76 0.72
CA GLU A 46 9.92 -15.33 0.71
C GLU A 46 8.79 -14.42 0.16
N ALA A 47 8.78 -13.16 0.61
CA ALA A 47 7.94 -12.11 0.04
C ALA A 47 8.39 -11.80 -1.40
N ALA A 48 7.50 -11.96 -2.38
CA ALA A 48 7.78 -11.51 -3.74
C ALA A 48 7.24 -10.08 -3.88
N VAL A 49 8.11 -9.11 -3.66
CA VAL A 49 7.75 -7.70 -3.81
C VAL A 49 7.54 -7.40 -5.29
N VAL A 50 6.29 -7.18 -5.69
CA VAL A 50 5.94 -6.79 -7.05
C VAL A 50 5.23 -5.45 -7.02
N LEU A 51 5.85 -4.47 -7.66
CA LEU A 51 5.48 -3.05 -7.58
C LEU A 51 4.84 -2.55 -8.89
N GLU A 52 4.46 -3.48 -9.76
CA GLU A 52 3.57 -3.17 -10.87
C GLU A 52 2.19 -2.86 -10.33
N LEU A 53 1.72 -1.64 -10.59
CA LEU A 53 0.39 -1.23 -10.18
C LEU A 53 -0.67 -1.98 -10.98
N SER A 54 -1.66 -2.52 -10.27
CA SER A 54 -2.89 -3.00 -10.89
C SER A 54 -3.70 -1.83 -11.47
N PRO A 55 -4.77 -2.08 -12.25
CA PRO A 55 -5.70 -1.04 -12.66
C PRO A 55 -6.20 -0.21 -11.46
N ARG A 56 -6.58 -0.88 -10.36
CA ARG A 56 -7.01 -0.22 -9.12
C ARG A 56 -5.87 0.55 -8.45
N GLY A 57 -4.66 -0.01 -8.45
CA GLY A 57 -3.48 0.65 -7.91
C GLY A 57 -3.15 1.94 -8.64
N ARG A 58 -3.33 1.99 -9.98
CA ARG A 58 -3.21 3.21 -10.78
C ARG A 58 -4.28 4.24 -10.40
N GLU A 59 -5.54 3.85 -10.31
CA GLU A 59 -6.62 4.76 -9.89
C GLU A 59 -6.34 5.41 -8.53
N LEU A 60 -5.83 4.62 -7.58
CA LEU A 60 -5.46 5.10 -6.24
C LEU A 60 -4.26 6.04 -6.31
N PHE A 61 -3.23 5.69 -7.09
CA PHE A 61 -2.08 6.56 -7.33
C PHE A 61 -2.49 7.90 -7.95
N ASP A 62 -3.30 7.89 -9.00
CA ASP A 62 -3.78 9.10 -9.67
C ASP A 62 -4.63 9.97 -8.72
N SER A 63 -5.45 9.33 -7.89
CA SER A 63 -6.26 10.04 -6.88
C SER A 63 -5.40 10.67 -5.78
N LEU A 64 -4.27 10.07 -5.43
CA LEU A 64 -3.36 10.57 -4.39
C LEU A 64 -2.45 11.69 -4.91
N PHE A 65 -1.99 11.61 -6.16
CA PHE A 65 -0.86 12.39 -6.65
C PHE A 65 -1.10 13.19 -7.94
N VAL A 66 -2.13 12.87 -8.72
CA VAL A 66 -2.40 13.53 -10.02
C VAL A 66 -3.59 14.49 -9.92
N ARG A 67 -4.64 14.13 -9.18
CA ARG A 67 -5.84 14.98 -9.05
C ARG A 67 -5.63 16.27 -8.22
N GLU A 68 -4.55 16.39 -7.46
CA GLU A 68 -4.20 17.63 -6.75
C GLU A 68 -3.50 18.68 -7.63
N SER A 69 -2.99 18.29 -8.81
CA SER A 69 -2.29 19.22 -9.72
C SER A 69 -3.19 19.99 -10.69
N ASP A 70 -4.49 19.68 -10.78
CA ASP A 70 -5.40 20.25 -11.79
C ASP A 70 -6.34 21.37 -11.29
N ASP A 71 -6.13 21.93 -10.10
CA ASP A 71 -6.88 23.09 -9.59
C ASP A 71 -6.44 24.43 -10.23
N LEU A 72 -6.47 24.51 -11.56
CA LEU A 72 -6.41 25.77 -12.31
C LEU A 72 -7.64 25.94 -13.22
N PRO A 73 -8.65 26.74 -12.85
CA PRO A 73 -9.60 27.28 -13.80
C PRO A 73 -9.13 28.67 -14.24
N GLY A 74 -8.79 28.85 -15.53
CA GLY A 74 -8.61 30.20 -16.04
C GLY A 74 -7.98 30.44 -17.40
N GLY A 75 -8.04 29.49 -18.34
CA GLY A 75 -7.84 29.82 -19.75
C GLY A 75 -9.03 30.64 -20.27
N ARG A 76 -8.83 31.93 -20.52
CA ARG A 76 -9.63 32.68 -21.49
C ARG A 76 -8.73 33.09 -22.64
N SER A 77 -8.90 32.42 -23.77
CA SER A 77 -8.61 32.98 -25.08
C SER A 77 -9.46 34.23 -25.27
N GLU A 78 -8.84 35.38 -25.38
CA GLU A 78 -9.39 36.48 -26.18
C GLU A 78 -8.34 36.86 -27.23
N ALA A 79 -8.69 36.59 -28.48
CA ALA A 79 -8.01 37.09 -29.65
C ALA A 79 -8.28 38.59 -29.75
N ALA A 80 -7.21 39.40 -29.75
CA ALA A 80 -7.24 40.75 -30.27
C ALA A 80 -5.92 41.02 -31.02
N SER A 81 -6.07 41.62 -32.19
CA SER A 81 -5.12 41.85 -33.28
C SER A 81 -3.86 42.68 -32.94
N PRO A 82 -2.88 42.74 -33.85
CA PRO A 82 -1.50 43.15 -33.57
C PRO A 82 -1.25 44.61 -33.92
N GLU A 83 -0.75 45.44 -33.00
CA GLU A 83 0.01 46.65 -33.35
C GLU A 83 1.14 46.95 -32.36
N ASP A 84 2.29 47.23 -32.97
CA ASP A 84 3.37 48.13 -32.58
C ASP A 84 4.49 47.72 -31.58
N ARG A 85 5.70 48.21 -31.90
CA ARG A 85 7.04 47.73 -31.53
C ARG A 85 7.63 48.40 -30.28
N SER A 86 8.52 47.61 -29.63
CA SER A 86 9.64 48.01 -28.74
C SER A 86 9.26 48.74 -27.44
N ASP A 87 9.79 48.41 -26.26
CA ASP A 87 11.16 48.11 -25.85
C ASP A 87 11.12 47.59 -24.39
N GLY A 88 12.10 46.82 -23.93
CA GLY A 88 12.26 46.47 -22.50
C GLY A 88 12.30 44.98 -22.14
N THR A 89 13.51 44.41 -22.18
CA THR A 89 13.86 43.06 -21.69
C THR A 89 13.68 42.92 -20.16
N PRO A 90 13.41 41.71 -19.64
CA PRO A 90 12.58 41.50 -18.45
C PRO A 90 13.36 41.00 -17.23
N SER A 91 12.84 41.22 -16.01
CA SER A 91 13.08 40.31 -14.88
C SER A 91 12.25 40.65 -13.64
N HIS A 92 11.02 40.15 -13.61
CA HIS A 92 10.45 39.64 -12.38
C HIS A 92 10.08 38.18 -12.66
N ARG A 93 11.01 37.26 -12.40
CA ARG A 93 10.66 35.84 -12.30
C ARG A 93 9.70 35.72 -11.13
N ALA A 94 8.42 35.56 -11.46
CA ALA A 94 7.50 34.87 -10.57
C ALA A 94 8.15 33.53 -10.25
N SER A 95 8.50 33.32 -8.97
CA SER A 95 8.84 32.00 -8.46
C SER A 95 7.59 31.13 -8.59
N THR A 96 7.42 30.53 -9.76
CA THR A 96 6.59 29.34 -9.91
C THR A 96 7.31 28.26 -9.13
N SER A 97 6.94 28.09 -7.86
CA SER A 97 7.26 26.88 -7.11
C SER A 97 6.65 25.72 -7.87
N THR A 98 7.43 25.11 -8.76
CA THR A 98 7.09 23.82 -9.36
C THR A 98 6.75 22.89 -8.19
N PRO A 99 5.55 22.28 -8.13
CA PRO A 99 5.25 21.30 -7.10
C PRO A 99 6.33 20.23 -7.12
N PRO A 100 6.78 19.72 -5.95
CA PRO A 100 7.80 18.69 -5.92
C PRO A 100 7.32 17.53 -6.78
N ALA A 101 8.11 17.16 -7.78
CA ALA A 101 7.85 15.98 -8.58
C ALA A 101 7.66 14.80 -7.63
N VAL A 102 6.60 14.03 -7.82
CA VAL A 102 6.28 12.87 -6.99
C VAL A 102 7.51 11.98 -6.88
N ASP A 103 8.01 11.76 -5.65
CA ASP A 103 9.16 10.91 -5.41
C ASP A 103 8.76 9.42 -5.52
N LEU A 104 8.75 8.93 -6.76
CA LEU A 104 8.42 7.55 -7.08
C LEU A 104 9.37 6.55 -6.44
N ALA A 105 10.65 6.91 -6.25
CA ALA A 105 11.64 6.02 -5.64
C ALA A 105 11.30 5.79 -4.16
N ARG A 106 10.99 6.86 -3.43
CA ARG A 106 10.53 6.77 -2.04
C ARG A 106 9.21 6.02 -1.92
N ILE A 107 8.22 6.29 -2.78
CA ILE A 107 6.94 5.57 -2.74
C ILE A 107 7.17 4.07 -2.95
N ARG A 108 8.01 3.71 -3.92
CA ARG A 108 8.38 2.32 -4.20
C ARG A 108 9.05 1.65 -2.99
N ASP A 109 9.92 2.35 -2.28
CA ASP A 109 10.58 1.87 -1.06
C ASP A 109 9.58 1.62 0.07
N VAL A 110 8.64 2.56 0.30
CA VAL A 110 7.58 2.40 1.31
C VAL A 110 6.66 1.23 0.99
N LEU A 111 6.28 1.05 -0.29
CA LEU A 111 5.47 -0.10 -0.72
C LEU A 111 6.21 -1.42 -0.50
N SER A 112 7.50 -1.47 -0.85
CA SER A 112 8.33 -2.68 -0.69
C SER A 112 8.43 -3.08 0.78
N THR A 113 8.79 -2.11 1.63
CA THR A 113 8.91 -2.29 3.07
C THR A 113 7.60 -2.76 3.68
N TRP A 114 6.47 -2.18 3.25
CA TRP A 114 5.16 -2.58 3.75
C TRP A 114 4.79 -4.01 3.33
N VAL A 115 5.03 -4.41 2.08
CA VAL A 115 4.72 -5.76 1.60
C VAL A 115 5.48 -6.82 2.40
N GLU A 116 6.79 -6.61 2.62
CA GLU A 116 7.61 -7.50 3.44
C GLU A 116 7.11 -7.56 4.89
N ARG A 117 6.75 -6.40 5.45
CA ARG A 117 6.27 -6.30 6.82
C ARG A 117 4.93 -7.01 7.01
N GLN A 118 4.02 -6.85 6.05
CA GLN A 118 2.73 -7.52 6.06
C GLN A 118 2.87 -9.04 5.97
N ASP A 119 3.80 -9.53 5.15
CA ASP A 119 4.14 -10.95 5.06
C ASP A 119 4.65 -11.50 6.40
N GLN A 120 5.47 -10.74 7.13
CA GLN A 120 5.87 -11.12 8.49
C GLN A 120 4.69 -11.16 9.47
N LEU A 121 3.79 -10.17 9.43
CA LEU A 121 2.58 -10.14 10.28
C LEU A 121 1.65 -11.32 10.00
N ASP A 122 1.54 -11.75 8.74
CA ASP A 122 0.80 -12.96 8.38
C ASP A 122 1.46 -14.23 8.93
N ARG A 123 2.80 -14.32 8.90
CA ARG A 123 3.52 -15.43 9.52
C ARG A 123 3.30 -15.46 11.03
N ASP A 124 3.35 -14.31 11.70
CA ASP A 124 3.09 -14.19 13.12
C ASP A 124 1.67 -14.67 13.45
N ARG A 125 0.67 -14.26 12.65
CA ARG A 125 -0.72 -14.74 12.76
C ARG A 125 -0.83 -16.25 12.58
N ASN A 126 -0.19 -16.80 11.55
CA ASN A 126 -0.22 -18.24 11.29
C ASN A 126 0.47 -19.04 12.41
N HIS A 127 1.59 -18.54 12.93
CA HIS A 127 2.30 -19.14 14.06
C HIS A 127 1.45 -19.09 15.33
N PHE A 128 0.80 -17.97 15.62
CA PHE A 128 -0.16 -17.87 16.72
C PHE A 128 -1.26 -18.92 16.59
N LEU A 129 -1.94 -18.96 15.44
CA LEU A 129 -3.03 -19.91 15.18
C LEU A 129 -2.58 -21.36 15.34
N LYS A 130 -1.40 -21.69 14.81
CA LYS A 130 -0.83 -23.03 14.90
C LYS A 130 -0.51 -23.40 16.35
N ALA A 131 0.20 -22.53 17.08
CA ALA A 131 0.54 -22.77 18.47
C ALA A 131 -0.72 -22.91 19.35
N PHE A 132 -1.72 -22.05 19.13
CA PHE A 132 -2.99 -22.11 19.83
C PHE A 132 -3.70 -23.45 19.59
N ARG A 133 -3.84 -23.86 18.34
CA ARG A 133 -4.49 -25.14 17.96
C ARG A 133 -3.73 -26.36 18.46
N GLN A 134 -2.39 -26.31 18.47
CA GLN A 134 -1.57 -27.39 19.02
C GLN A 134 -1.76 -27.58 20.53
N ARG A 135 -2.04 -26.50 21.28
CA ARG A 135 -2.28 -26.55 22.72
C ARG A 135 -3.72 -26.91 23.09
N HIS A 136 -4.70 -26.41 22.33
CA HIS A 136 -6.11 -26.43 22.73
C HIS A 136 -7.00 -27.28 21.82
N GLY A 137 -6.43 -27.88 20.76
CA GLY A 137 -7.16 -28.62 19.74
C GLY A 137 -7.62 -27.74 18.58
N PHE A 138 -7.97 -28.40 17.46
CA PHE A 138 -8.36 -27.73 16.21
C PHE A 138 -9.86 -27.41 16.13
N ASP A 139 -10.69 -28.08 16.93
CA ASP A 139 -12.13 -27.83 16.94
C ASP A 139 -12.47 -26.62 17.80
N ARG A 140 -12.73 -25.48 17.14
CA ARG A 140 -13.14 -24.23 17.80
C ARG A 140 -14.45 -24.39 18.59
N ARG A 141 -15.33 -25.33 18.23
CA ARG A 141 -16.60 -25.56 18.97
C ARG A 141 -16.38 -26.17 20.34
N ALA A 142 -15.22 -26.81 20.54
CA ALA A 142 -14.81 -27.35 21.83
C ALA A 142 -14.15 -26.31 22.74
N TYR A 143 -13.94 -25.08 22.27
CA TYR A 143 -13.32 -24.03 23.08
C TYR A 143 -14.29 -23.55 24.16
N THR A 144 -13.78 -23.48 25.38
CA THR A 144 -14.49 -22.82 26.48
C THR A 144 -14.57 -21.31 26.21
N PRO A 145 -15.46 -20.56 26.90
CA PRO A 145 -15.52 -19.11 26.77
C PRO A 145 -14.17 -18.42 27.04
N ALA A 146 -13.38 -18.93 28.00
CA ALA A 146 -12.05 -18.42 28.29
C ALA A 146 -11.08 -18.64 27.13
N LEU A 147 -11.08 -19.83 26.52
CA LEU A 147 -10.24 -20.11 25.35
C LEU A 147 -10.63 -19.29 24.13
N LEU A 148 -11.93 -19.03 23.93
CA LEU A 148 -12.40 -18.14 22.87
C LEU A 148 -11.90 -16.72 23.09
N ALA A 149 -11.96 -16.21 24.33
CA ALA A 149 -11.44 -14.89 24.68
C ALA A 149 -9.93 -14.79 24.42
N ASP A 150 -9.14 -15.79 24.81
CA ASP A 150 -7.69 -15.83 24.57
C ASP A 150 -7.38 -15.89 23.06
N TYR A 151 -8.12 -16.70 22.31
CA TYR A 151 -7.99 -16.83 20.86
C TYR A 151 -8.28 -15.50 20.15
N ASP A 152 -9.43 -14.88 20.47
CA ASP A 152 -9.87 -13.64 19.86
C ASP A 152 -8.96 -12.47 20.25
N SER A 153 -8.52 -12.40 21.52
CA SER A 153 -7.58 -11.39 21.99
C SER A 153 -6.23 -11.48 21.27
N GLY A 154 -5.67 -12.68 21.12
CA GLY A 154 -4.39 -12.86 20.42
C GLY A 154 -4.47 -12.46 18.94
N LEU A 155 -5.57 -12.78 18.26
CA LEU A 155 -5.80 -12.30 16.89
C LEU A 155 -6.01 -10.78 16.83
N ALA A 156 -6.77 -10.22 17.77
CA ALA A 156 -7.02 -8.80 17.85
C ALA A 156 -5.71 -8.00 18.02
N GLU A 157 -4.77 -8.50 18.83
CA GLU A 157 -3.47 -7.86 19.03
C GLU A 157 -2.66 -7.79 17.73
N ILE A 158 -2.57 -8.91 17.00
CA ILE A 158 -1.84 -8.97 15.72
C ILE A 158 -2.50 -8.07 14.67
N ASN A 159 -3.83 -8.08 14.58
CA ASN A 159 -4.56 -7.23 13.64
C ASN A 159 -4.40 -5.74 13.98
N ALA A 160 -4.49 -5.38 15.26
CA ALA A 160 -4.28 -4.01 15.71
C ALA A 160 -2.85 -3.52 15.41
N ARG A 161 -1.86 -4.41 15.52
CA ARG A 161 -0.49 -4.10 15.09
C ARG A 161 -0.42 -3.85 13.58
N ALA A 162 -1.03 -4.72 12.76
CA ALA A 162 -1.07 -4.55 11.32
C ALA A 162 -1.75 -3.23 10.91
N ASP A 163 -2.83 -2.85 11.58
CA ASP A 163 -3.52 -1.58 11.30
C ASP A 163 -2.66 -0.36 11.66
N ARG A 164 -2.00 -0.37 12.82
CA ARG A 164 -1.08 0.72 13.20
C ARG A 164 0.08 0.86 12.23
N GLU A 165 0.73 -0.25 11.88
CA GLU A 165 1.88 -0.23 10.97
C GLU A 165 1.47 0.17 9.55
N ARG A 166 0.30 -0.28 9.06
CA ARG A 166 -0.24 0.16 7.76
C ARG A 166 -0.46 1.67 7.74
N ARG A 167 -1.09 2.21 8.79
CA ARG A 167 -1.32 3.65 8.91
C ARG A 167 -0.03 4.46 8.93
N GLU A 168 0.98 3.96 9.63
CA GLU A 168 2.30 4.59 9.65
C GLU A 168 2.93 4.65 8.25
N HIS A 169 2.87 3.57 7.49
CA HIS A 169 3.36 3.55 6.11
C HIS A 169 2.53 4.44 5.20
N ALA A 170 1.21 4.51 5.41
CA ALA A 170 0.33 5.42 4.67
C ALA A 170 0.71 6.88 4.90
N SER A 171 1.01 7.26 6.15
CA SER A 171 1.53 8.60 6.46
C SER A 171 2.87 8.88 5.77
N ARG A 172 3.76 7.89 5.62
CA ARG A 172 5.04 8.04 4.90
C ARG A 172 4.87 8.23 3.39
N ILE A 173 3.82 7.66 2.80
CA ILE A 173 3.46 7.90 1.40
C ILE A 173 3.06 9.36 1.17
N LEU A 174 2.36 9.95 2.14
CA LEU A 174 1.82 11.32 2.07
C LEU A 174 2.79 12.42 2.53
N ALA A 175 3.87 12.05 3.24
CA ALA A 175 4.91 12.96 3.72
C ALA A 175 5.67 13.63 2.57
#